data_AF-A0AAT9I842-F1
#
_entry.id   AF-A0AAT9I842-F1
#
_cell.length_a   1.000
_cell.length_b   1.000
_cell.length_c   1.000
_cell.angle_alpha   90.00
_cell.angle_beta   90.00
_cell.angle_gamma   90.00
#
_symmetry.space_group_name_H-M   'P 1'
#
loop_
_entity.id
_entity.type
_entity.pdbx_description
1 polymer ?
#
loop_
_entity_poly.entity_id
_entity_poly.type
_entity_poly.pdbx_seq_one_letter_code
_entity_poly.pdbx_strand_id
1 'polypeptide(L)'
;MKMVLKFINGIFITTVLLWMGALVLYVFTTIDLLSFRQWEDMKLVGHPHRAVISSPEAVTGVEIDHHAITDTVLYNKLLLHLVHNQPSVKWPVNAGYPLPGALLPYNRIVAFYGNLYSSRMGILGELPGDDMIKQLAEEVDKWQQADTCIPVVPALHYIAVTAQREPGKDRKYRLHMPQREIDKVFSLAENAHAIVFLDVQPGLSSLQEELPLLEKYLIRPDVHLGIDPEYSMKNGQIPCASIGTFDAADINYAISWLAALVRQHNLPPKILVVHRFTQGMLTNYKNIRIQPEVQLVMNMDGFGDIAKKIDTYKCWISGEPVQFTGFKLFYKNDIITGGHLMQPTEVLALYPQPVYIQYQ
;
A
#
# COMPACT_ATOMS: atom_id res chain seq x y z
N MET A 1 26.18 -10.77 52.50
CA MET A 1 24.96 -10.90 51.67
C MET A 1 24.82 -9.83 50.57
N LYS A 2 25.00 -8.52 50.84
CA LYS A 2 24.87 -7.46 49.81
C LYS A 2 25.94 -7.46 48.69
N MET A 3 27.13 -8.02 48.93
CA MET A 3 28.22 -8.06 47.94
C MET A 3 28.05 -9.18 46.90
N VAL A 4 27.46 -10.31 47.31
CA VAL A 4 27.18 -11.45 46.42
C VAL A 4 26.06 -11.12 45.43
N LEU A 5 25.04 -10.36 45.86
CA LEU A 5 23.92 -9.96 45.00
C LEU A 5 24.33 -8.95 43.91
N LYS A 6 25.31 -8.07 44.19
CA LYS A 6 25.87 -7.16 43.17
C LYS A 6 26.71 -7.90 42.13
N PHE A 7 27.42 -8.96 42.54
CA PHE A 7 28.23 -9.77 41.63
C PHE A 7 27.35 -10.61 40.70
N ILE A 8 26.27 -11.19 41.23
CA ILE A 8 25.29 -11.97 40.43
C ILE A 8 24.55 -11.08 39.44
N ASN A 9 24.12 -9.88 39.84
CA ASN A 9 23.47 -8.94 38.92
C ASN A 9 24.42 -8.39 37.83
N GLY A 10 25.70 -8.19 38.16
CA GLY A 10 26.71 -7.78 37.18
C GLY A 10 26.93 -8.83 36.10
N ILE A 11 27.02 -10.11 36.49
CA ILE A 11 27.20 -11.23 35.56
C ILE A 11 25.96 -11.38 34.66
N PHE A 12 24.75 -11.26 35.21
CA PHE A 12 23.50 -11.40 34.46
C PHE A 12 23.30 -10.30 33.40
N ILE A 13 23.70 -9.06 33.70
CA ILE A 13 23.63 -7.94 32.74
C ILE A 13 24.65 -8.14 31.61
N THR A 14 25.85 -8.63 31.91
CA THR A 14 26.85 -8.91 30.87
C THR A 14 26.48 -10.08 29.97
N THR A 15 25.84 -11.14 30.47
CA THR A 15 25.37 -12.25 29.62
C THR A 15 24.19 -11.83 28.74
N VAL A 16 23.24 -11.03 29.23
CA VAL A 16 22.12 -10.55 28.41
C VAL A 16 22.59 -9.62 27.27
N LEU A 17 23.57 -8.74 27.53
CA LEU A 17 24.16 -7.89 26.50
C LEU A 17 24.97 -8.68 25.44
N LEU A 18 25.67 -9.74 25.85
CA LEU A 18 26.37 -10.64 24.94
C LEU A 18 25.40 -11.44 24.06
N TRP A 19 24.25 -11.87 24.60
CA TRP A 19 23.21 -12.57 23.83
C TRP A 19 22.46 -11.63 22.87
N MET A 20 22.20 -10.38 23.27
CA MET A 20 21.61 -9.38 22.36
C MET A 20 22.57 -9.00 21.21
N GLY A 21 23.87 -8.85 21.49
CA GLY A 21 24.87 -8.60 20.46
C GLY A 21 25.00 -9.74 19.45
N ALA A 22 24.94 -10.99 19.92
CA ALA A 22 24.99 -12.17 19.06
C ALA A 22 23.71 -12.36 18.21
N LEU A 23 22.53 -12.02 18.74
CA LEU A 23 21.26 -12.08 18.00
C LEU A 23 21.21 -11.02 16.88
N VAL A 24 21.71 -9.81 17.15
CA VAL A 24 21.86 -8.75 16.14
C VAL A 24 22.85 -9.19 15.06
N LEU A 25 24.01 -9.75 15.42
CA LEU A 25 24.97 -10.25 14.42
C LEU A 25 24.40 -11.40 13.58
N TYR A 26 23.65 -12.33 14.17
CA TYR A 26 23.06 -13.47 13.47
C TYR A 26 22.06 -13.03 12.40
N VAL A 27 21.17 -12.07 12.73
CA VAL A 27 20.19 -11.50 11.78
C VAL A 27 20.88 -10.78 10.61
N PHE A 28 22.06 -10.18 10.83
CA PHE A 28 22.81 -9.50 9.77
C PHE A 28 23.68 -10.42 8.90
N THR A 29 24.02 -11.63 9.37
CA THR A 29 24.83 -12.59 8.59
C THR A 29 24.03 -13.54 7.70
N THR A 30 22.72 -13.69 7.93
CA THR A 30 21.85 -14.53 7.09
C THR A 30 21.19 -13.78 5.93
N ILE A 31 21.41 -12.47 5.82
CA ILE A 31 21.11 -11.72 4.60
C ILE A 31 22.36 -11.75 3.74
N ASP A 32 22.29 -12.57 2.70
CA ASP A 32 23.39 -12.91 1.82
C ASP A 32 23.99 -11.66 1.12
N LEU A 33 25.05 -11.11 1.70
CA LEU A 33 25.87 -10.00 1.20
C LEU A 33 26.55 -10.31 -0.15
N LEU A 34 26.52 -11.57 -0.61
CA LEU A 34 27.08 -12.00 -1.88
C LEU A 34 26.09 -11.89 -3.05
N SER A 35 24.79 -11.69 -2.78
CA SER A 35 23.76 -11.63 -3.84
C SER A 35 23.74 -10.32 -4.66
N PHE A 36 24.50 -9.30 -4.27
CA PHE A 36 24.54 -8.01 -4.97
C PHE A 36 25.73 -7.83 -5.93
N ARG A 37 26.71 -8.75 -5.94
CA ARG A 37 27.94 -8.59 -6.75
C ARG A 37 27.84 -9.17 -8.17
N GLN A 38 26.77 -9.88 -8.51
CA GLN A 38 26.56 -10.47 -9.85
C GLN A 38 25.72 -9.59 -10.80
N TRP A 39 25.46 -8.34 -10.42
CA TRP A 39 24.61 -7.40 -11.18
C TRP A 39 25.22 -6.89 -12.51
N GLU A 40 26.53 -7.03 -12.76
CA GLU A 40 27.16 -6.40 -13.93
C GLU A 40 27.19 -7.23 -15.22
N ASP A 41 26.92 -8.54 -15.20
CA ASP A 41 27.09 -9.38 -16.38
C ASP A 41 25.88 -10.28 -16.68
N MET A 42 24.88 -9.76 -17.41
CA MET A 42 24.19 -10.63 -18.36
C MET A 42 23.54 -9.85 -19.51
N LYS A 43 24.11 -10.04 -20.70
CA LYS A 43 23.65 -9.49 -21.97
C LYS A 43 22.41 -10.23 -22.47
N LEU A 44 21.47 -9.43 -22.97
CA LEU A 44 20.26 -9.77 -23.71
C LEU A 44 20.55 -10.64 -24.95
N VAL A 45 19.82 -11.75 -25.13
CA VAL A 45 19.31 -12.20 -26.45
C VAL A 45 18.00 -12.96 -26.24
N GLY A 46 16.91 -12.50 -26.86
CA GLY A 46 15.67 -13.25 -27.05
C GLY A 46 15.13 -13.01 -28.46
N HIS A 47 14.66 -14.07 -29.12
CA HIS A 47 13.92 -14.02 -30.38
C HIS A 47 12.49 -14.54 -30.16
N PRO A 48 11.50 -14.07 -30.94
CA PRO A 48 10.10 -14.15 -30.55
C PRO A 48 9.41 -15.41 -31.07
N HIS A 49 8.49 -15.98 -30.28
CA HIS A 49 7.45 -16.86 -30.79
C HIS A 49 6.09 -16.15 -30.71
N ARG A 50 5.54 -15.90 -31.89
CA ARG A 50 4.23 -15.33 -32.15
C ARG A 50 3.20 -16.45 -32.08
N ALA A 51 2.31 -16.42 -31.10
CA ALA A 51 1.10 -17.22 -31.10
C ALA A 51 -0.11 -16.30 -31.29
N VAL A 52 -0.89 -16.60 -32.32
CA VAL A 52 -2.14 -15.93 -32.68
C VAL A 52 -3.22 -16.47 -31.77
N ILE A 53 -3.83 -15.60 -30.96
CA ILE A 53 -5.05 -15.91 -30.21
C ILE A 53 -6.08 -14.84 -30.57
N SER A 54 -7.24 -15.31 -31.02
CA SER A 54 -8.41 -14.54 -31.44
C SER A 54 -9.08 -13.84 -30.26
N SER A 55 -9.41 -12.56 -30.47
CA SER A 55 -10.02 -11.63 -29.53
C SER A 55 -11.46 -12.01 -29.12
N PRO A 56 -11.82 -11.93 -27.84
CA PRO A 56 -13.18 -11.61 -27.40
C PRO A 56 -13.30 -10.10 -27.14
N GLU A 57 -14.49 -9.56 -27.39
CA GLU A 57 -14.83 -8.15 -27.43
C GLU A 57 -14.38 -7.36 -26.19
N ALA A 58 -13.71 -6.24 -26.45
CA ALA A 58 -13.27 -5.29 -25.45
C ALA A 58 -14.48 -4.65 -24.76
N VAL A 59 -14.56 -4.75 -23.44
CA VAL A 59 -15.34 -3.81 -22.64
C VAL A 59 -14.56 -2.50 -22.62
N THR A 60 -14.74 -1.71 -23.68
CA THR A 60 -14.20 -0.35 -23.78
C THR A 60 -14.88 0.54 -22.74
N GLY A 61 -14.05 1.18 -21.91
CA GLY A 61 -14.32 2.46 -21.27
C GLY A 61 -15.57 2.53 -20.39
N VAL A 62 -15.36 2.63 -19.07
CA VAL A 62 -16.39 3.25 -18.22
C VAL A 62 -16.57 4.69 -18.71
N GLU A 63 -17.61 4.95 -19.50
CA GLU A 63 -18.09 6.32 -19.75
C GLU A 63 -18.44 6.92 -18.39
N ILE A 64 -17.58 7.80 -17.88
CA ILE A 64 -17.86 8.54 -16.66
C ILE A 64 -18.92 9.58 -17.02
N ASP A 65 -20.17 9.30 -16.69
CA ASP A 65 -21.23 10.30 -16.76
C ASP A 65 -20.95 11.41 -15.75
N HIS A 66 -20.47 12.55 -16.24
CA HIS A 66 -20.20 13.74 -15.45
C HIS A 66 -21.48 14.41 -14.87
N HIS A 67 -22.68 13.91 -15.20
CA HIS A 67 -23.95 14.27 -14.59
C HIS A 67 -24.45 13.24 -13.56
N ALA A 68 -23.71 12.15 -13.32
CA ALA A 68 -24.10 11.15 -12.35
C ALA A 68 -24.20 11.77 -10.95
N ILE A 69 -25.31 11.56 -10.27
CA ILE A 69 -25.50 11.97 -8.88
C ILE A 69 -24.96 10.84 -8.01
N THR A 70 -24.19 11.16 -6.96
CA THR A 70 -23.76 10.16 -5.97
C THR A 70 -24.98 9.43 -5.39
N ASP A 71 -25.06 8.12 -5.58
CA ASP A 71 -26.11 7.30 -4.98
C ASP A 71 -25.87 7.18 -3.47
N THR A 72 -26.45 8.13 -2.73
CA THR A 72 -26.31 8.23 -1.28
C THR A 72 -27.01 7.09 -0.53
N VAL A 73 -28.04 6.48 -1.12
CA VAL A 73 -28.77 5.35 -0.51
C VAL A 73 -27.90 4.11 -0.54
N LEU A 74 -27.34 3.78 -1.71
CA LEU A 74 -26.39 2.68 -1.85
C LEU A 74 -25.13 2.94 -1.01
N TYR A 75 -24.62 4.16 -1.00
CA TYR A 75 -23.46 4.55 -0.19
C TYR A 75 -23.67 4.22 1.29
N ASN A 76 -24.78 4.69 1.88
CA ASN A 76 -25.10 4.45 3.29
C ASN A 76 -25.27 2.94 3.59
N LYS A 77 -25.90 2.19 2.67
CA LYS A 77 -26.06 0.74 2.79
C LYS A 77 -24.70 0.03 2.81
N LEU A 78 -23.79 0.40 1.91
CA LEU A 78 -22.46 -0.21 1.84
C LEU A 78 -21.57 0.19 3.03
N LEU A 79 -21.68 1.42 3.54
CA LEU A 79 -21.02 1.79 4.79
C LEU A 79 -21.48 0.93 5.98
N LEU A 80 -22.77 0.62 6.06
CA LEU A 80 -23.30 -0.29 7.09
C LEU A 80 -22.79 -1.73 6.89
N HIS A 81 -22.72 -2.20 5.65
CA HIS A 81 -22.14 -3.51 5.32
C HIS A 81 -20.70 -3.63 5.80
N LEU A 82 -19.85 -2.62 5.54
CA LEU A 82 -18.46 -2.59 6.00
C LEU A 82 -18.29 -2.63 7.53
N VAL A 83 -19.33 -2.33 8.30
CA VAL A 83 -19.31 -2.45 9.77
C VAL A 83 -20.17 -3.60 10.26
N HIS A 84 -20.40 -4.63 9.44
CA HIS A 84 -21.19 -5.81 9.80
C HIS A 84 -22.63 -5.48 10.22
N ASN A 85 -23.20 -4.38 9.71
CA ASN A 85 -24.46 -3.80 10.16
C ASN A 85 -24.50 -3.47 11.67
N GLN A 86 -23.33 -3.28 12.28
CA GLN A 86 -23.12 -2.98 13.70
C GLN A 86 -22.30 -1.69 13.83
N PRO A 87 -22.90 -0.51 13.58
CA PRO A 87 -22.21 0.75 13.75
C PRO A 87 -21.77 0.95 15.20
N SER A 88 -20.66 1.65 15.38
CA SER A 88 -20.09 2.02 16.67
C SER A 88 -19.86 3.52 16.74
N VAL A 89 -19.42 4.01 17.89
CA VAL A 89 -19.03 5.42 18.07
C VAL A 89 -17.90 5.84 17.11
N LYS A 90 -17.09 4.89 16.64
CA LYS A 90 -15.93 5.15 15.76
C LYS A 90 -16.21 4.86 14.28
N TRP A 91 -17.14 3.97 13.95
CA TRP A 91 -17.32 3.42 12.61
C TRP A 91 -18.81 3.26 12.22
N PRO A 92 -19.19 3.52 10.96
CA PRO A 92 -18.38 4.12 9.91
C PRO A 92 -18.06 5.59 10.24
N VAL A 93 -16.93 6.11 9.74
CA VAL A 93 -16.60 7.52 9.96
C VAL A 93 -17.55 8.39 9.13
N ASN A 94 -18.13 9.41 9.77
CA ASN A 94 -18.92 10.40 9.05
C ASN A 94 -17.99 11.38 8.31
N ALA A 95 -17.68 11.05 7.06
CA ALA A 95 -16.80 11.83 6.19
C ALA A 95 -17.55 12.69 5.14
N GLY A 96 -18.88 12.74 5.20
CA GLY A 96 -19.72 13.30 4.14
C GLY A 96 -19.81 12.38 2.91
N TYR A 97 -20.53 12.83 1.89
CA TYR A 97 -20.66 12.11 0.62
C TYR A 97 -19.52 12.47 -0.34
N PRO A 98 -18.96 11.49 -1.06
CA PRO A 98 -17.93 11.77 -2.06
C PRO A 98 -18.55 12.36 -3.34
N LEU A 99 -17.70 12.93 -4.20
CA LEU A 99 -18.15 13.35 -5.53
C LEU A 99 -18.57 12.15 -6.40
N PRO A 100 -19.35 12.37 -7.47
CA PRO A 100 -19.65 11.33 -8.45
C PRO A 100 -18.41 10.64 -9.02
N GLY A 101 -18.54 9.36 -9.34
CA GLY A 101 -17.41 8.53 -9.81
C GLY A 101 -16.50 8.01 -8.69
N ALA A 102 -16.86 8.22 -7.42
CA ALA A 102 -16.17 7.60 -6.29
C ALA A 102 -16.20 6.07 -6.37
N LEU A 103 -15.04 5.44 -6.18
CA LEU A 103 -14.93 3.98 -6.17
C LEU A 103 -15.30 3.35 -4.82
N LEU A 104 -15.06 4.02 -3.69
CA LEU A 104 -15.26 3.49 -2.34
C LEU A 104 -16.50 4.11 -1.66
N PRO A 105 -17.31 3.33 -0.93
CA PRO A 105 -17.24 1.89 -0.74
C PRO A 105 -17.97 1.09 -1.85
N TYR A 106 -18.30 1.71 -2.99
CA TYR A 106 -19.03 1.07 -4.08
C TYR A 106 -18.33 -0.15 -4.69
N ASN A 107 -17.00 -0.21 -4.57
CA ASN A 107 -16.15 -1.28 -5.03
C ASN A 107 -15.13 -1.62 -3.93
N ARG A 108 -14.69 -2.88 -3.93
CA ARG A 108 -13.51 -3.34 -3.19
C ARG A 108 -12.35 -3.37 -4.16
N ILE A 109 -11.21 -2.83 -3.76
CA ILE A 109 -10.02 -2.82 -4.59
C ILE A 109 -9.12 -3.96 -4.17
N VAL A 110 -8.66 -4.76 -5.13
CA VAL A 110 -7.66 -5.82 -4.93
C VAL A 110 -6.42 -5.44 -5.73
N ALA A 111 -5.33 -5.12 -5.04
CA ALA A 111 -4.14 -4.55 -5.62
C ALA A 111 -2.94 -5.50 -5.52
N PHE A 112 -2.17 -5.62 -6.60
CA PHE A 112 -0.82 -6.19 -6.55
C PHE A 112 0.19 -5.08 -6.36
N TYR A 113 1.05 -5.20 -5.35
CA TYR A 113 2.04 -4.19 -4.99
C TYR A 113 3.44 -4.55 -5.50
N GLY A 114 4.22 -3.54 -5.84
CA GLY A 114 5.67 -3.64 -5.90
C GLY A 114 6.34 -2.82 -6.99
N ASN A 115 7.53 -3.26 -7.41
CA ASN A 115 8.38 -2.55 -8.36
C ASN A 115 8.93 -3.50 -9.43
N LEU A 116 8.69 -3.18 -10.70
CA LEU A 116 9.11 -3.97 -11.87
C LEU A 116 10.62 -4.18 -12.01
N TYR A 117 11.48 -3.39 -11.35
CA TYR A 117 12.93 -3.63 -11.33
C TYR A 117 13.39 -4.61 -10.24
N SER A 118 12.50 -5.03 -9.35
CA SER A 118 12.87 -5.86 -8.21
C SER A 118 11.83 -6.92 -7.91
N SER A 119 12.21 -8.18 -8.11
CA SER A 119 11.44 -9.34 -7.67
C SER A 119 11.38 -9.51 -6.14
N ARG A 120 12.03 -8.63 -5.38
CA ARG A 120 12.03 -8.64 -3.91
C ARG A 120 11.15 -7.54 -3.31
N MET A 121 10.60 -6.65 -4.13
CA MET A 121 9.81 -5.50 -3.69
C MET A 121 8.30 -5.69 -3.92
N GLY A 122 7.87 -6.92 -4.15
CA GLY A 122 6.46 -7.31 -4.23
C GLY A 122 6.10 -8.04 -5.50
N ILE A 123 4.94 -8.68 -5.48
CA ILE A 123 4.43 -9.55 -6.54
C ILE A 123 4.45 -8.94 -7.95
N LEU A 124 4.28 -7.61 -8.09
CA LEU A 124 4.37 -6.95 -9.41
C LEU A 124 5.72 -7.17 -10.12
N GLY A 125 6.81 -7.23 -9.36
CA GLY A 125 8.15 -7.45 -9.91
C GLY A 125 8.59 -8.92 -9.87
N GLU A 126 7.84 -9.78 -9.17
CA GLU A 126 8.20 -11.19 -9.00
C GLU A 126 7.77 -12.06 -10.18
N LEU A 127 6.63 -11.74 -10.79
CA LEU A 127 6.02 -12.55 -11.85
C LEU A 127 6.15 -11.87 -13.23
N PRO A 128 6.28 -12.65 -14.32
CA PRO A 128 6.07 -12.13 -15.68
C PRO A 128 4.69 -11.51 -15.86
N GLY A 129 4.54 -10.57 -16.79
CA GLY A 129 3.30 -9.79 -16.97
C GLY A 129 2.04 -10.63 -17.11
N ASP A 130 2.02 -11.64 -17.98
CA ASP A 130 0.83 -12.47 -18.23
C ASP A 130 0.47 -13.34 -17.01
N ASP A 131 1.49 -13.92 -16.35
CA ASP A 131 1.30 -14.72 -15.13
C ASP A 131 0.80 -13.85 -13.97
N MET A 132 1.34 -12.63 -13.85
CA MET A 132 0.92 -11.64 -12.86
C MET A 132 -0.55 -11.24 -13.05
N ILE A 133 -0.95 -10.93 -14.29
CA ILE A 133 -2.34 -10.56 -14.63
C ILE A 133 -3.29 -11.72 -14.33
N LYS A 134 -2.91 -12.95 -14.71
CA LYS A 134 -3.70 -14.14 -14.42
C LYS A 134 -3.89 -14.33 -12.91
N GLN A 135 -2.81 -14.23 -12.13
CA GLN A 135 -2.92 -14.40 -10.68
C GLN A 135 -3.72 -13.26 -10.02
N LEU A 136 -3.63 -12.03 -10.54
CA LEU A 136 -4.47 -10.92 -10.07
C LEU A 136 -5.96 -11.22 -10.31
N ALA A 137 -6.32 -11.73 -11.49
CA ALA A 137 -7.69 -12.13 -11.78
C ALA A 137 -8.18 -13.25 -10.83
N GLU A 138 -7.33 -14.23 -10.53
CA GLU A 138 -7.66 -15.29 -9.55
C GLU A 138 -7.91 -14.72 -8.14
N GLU A 139 -7.14 -13.72 -7.68
CA GLU A 139 -7.42 -13.06 -6.40
C GLU A 139 -8.72 -12.24 -6.45
N VAL A 140 -8.97 -11.50 -7.53
CA VAL A 140 -10.23 -10.77 -7.73
C VAL A 140 -11.43 -11.71 -7.62
N ASP A 141 -11.39 -12.87 -8.26
CA ASP A 141 -12.47 -13.87 -8.21
C ASP A 141 -12.69 -14.39 -6.80
N LYS A 142 -11.62 -14.68 -6.04
CA LYS A 142 -11.73 -15.11 -4.63
C LYS A 142 -12.43 -14.05 -3.78
N TRP A 143 -12.07 -12.78 -3.96
CA TRP A 143 -12.70 -11.67 -3.23
C TRP A 143 -14.15 -11.44 -3.64
N GLN A 144 -14.46 -11.58 -4.92
CA GLN A 144 -15.82 -11.43 -5.44
C GLN A 144 -16.76 -12.53 -4.92
N GLN A 145 -16.24 -13.74 -4.74
CA GLN A 145 -16.96 -14.87 -4.14
C GLN A 145 -17.15 -14.69 -2.63
N ALA A 146 -16.17 -14.11 -1.94
CA ALA A 146 -16.20 -13.94 -0.48
C ALA A 146 -17.16 -12.84 -0.02
N ASP A 147 -17.39 -11.81 -0.85
CA ASP A 147 -18.37 -10.75 -0.59
C ASP A 147 -19.09 -10.35 -1.87
N THR A 148 -20.32 -10.86 -2.03
CA THR A 148 -21.16 -10.59 -3.21
C THR A 148 -21.88 -9.24 -3.15
N CYS A 149 -21.78 -8.50 -2.04
CA CYS A 149 -22.43 -7.20 -1.90
C CYS A 149 -21.64 -6.07 -2.56
N ILE A 150 -20.31 -6.21 -2.65
CA ILE A 150 -19.42 -5.18 -3.18
C ILE A 150 -18.65 -5.78 -4.37
N PRO A 151 -18.78 -5.22 -5.59
CA PRO A 151 -17.98 -5.64 -6.74
C PRO A 151 -16.49 -5.38 -6.51
N VAL A 152 -15.63 -6.18 -7.16
CA VAL A 152 -14.18 -6.09 -7.01
C VAL A 152 -13.53 -5.45 -8.24
N VAL A 153 -12.63 -4.49 -8.02
CA VAL A 153 -11.83 -3.82 -9.05
C VAL A 153 -10.34 -4.20 -8.88
N PRO A 154 -9.68 -4.77 -9.91
CA PRO A 154 -8.25 -5.04 -9.87
C PRO A 154 -7.44 -3.74 -9.88
N ALA A 155 -6.27 -3.77 -9.24
CA ALA A 155 -5.34 -2.65 -9.23
C ALA A 155 -3.87 -3.08 -9.31
N LEU A 156 -3.02 -2.25 -9.93
CA LEU A 156 -1.57 -2.35 -9.83
C LEU A 156 -1.05 -1.20 -8.96
N HIS A 157 -0.50 -1.51 -7.79
CA HIS A 157 0.08 -0.54 -6.88
C HIS A 157 1.61 -0.49 -7.03
N TYR A 158 2.07 0.40 -7.89
CA TYR A 158 3.46 0.46 -8.32
C TYR A 158 4.27 1.52 -7.57
N ILE A 159 5.45 1.11 -7.07
CA ILE A 159 6.39 2.01 -6.39
C ILE A 159 7.08 2.92 -7.42
N ALA A 160 6.56 4.13 -7.58
CA ALA A 160 7.05 5.12 -8.53
C ALA A 160 8.23 5.94 -7.99
N VAL A 161 8.29 6.12 -6.67
CA VAL A 161 9.43 6.72 -5.97
C VAL A 161 9.87 5.76 -4.88
N THR A 162 11.10 5.26 -4.99
CA THR A 162 11.62 4.21 -4.09
C THR A 162 12.69 4.79 -3.18
N ALA A 163 12.55 4.58 -1.87
CA ALA A 163 13.58 5.00 -0.92
C ALA A 163 14.87 4.19 -1.11
N GLN A 164 16.01 4.85 -0.96
CA GLN A 164 17.33 4.29 -1.23
C GLN A 164 18.19 4.28 0.03
N ARG A 165 19.05 3.28 0.16
CA ARG A 165 20.11 3.27 1.19
C ARG A 165 21.25 4.22 0.84
N GLU A 166 21.54 4.37 -0.45
CA GLU A 166 22.57 5.27 -0.94
C GLU A 166 21.98 6.63 -1.34
N PRO A 167 22.71 7.73 -1.12
CA PRO A 167 22.24 9.05 -1.52
C PRO A 167 22.21 9.17 -3.06
N GLY A 168 21.10 9.68 -3.58
CA GLY A 168 21.05 10.22 -4.94
C GLY A 168 21.88 11.51 -5.10
N LYS A 169 21.87 12.09 -6.30
CA LYS A 169 22.64 13.31 -6.62
C LYS A 169 22.31 14.50 -5.72
N ASP A 170 21.05 14.61 -5.32
CA ASP A 170 20.53 15.65 -4.42
C ASP A 170 20.58 15.25 -2.93
N ARG A 171 21.17 14.08 -2.63
CA ARG A 171 21.32 13.51 -1.28
C ARG A 171 20.01 13.25 -0.57
N LYS A 172 18.92 13.02 -1.31
CA LYS A 172 17.60 12.79 -0.71
C LYS A 172 17.22 11.32 -0.50
N TYR A 173 18.12 10.38 -0.82
CA TYR A 173 17.95 8.94 -0.55
C TYR A 173 16.64 8.38 -1.16
N ARG A 174 16.39 8.72 -2.42
CA ARG A 174 15.27 8.20 -3.20
C ARG A 174 15.65 8.06 -4.67
N LEU A 175 14.91 7.20 -5.38
CA LEU A 175 15.03 6.99 -6.81
C LEU A 175 13.65 7.16 -7.45
N HIS A 176 13.55 8.03 -8.45
CA HIS A 176 12.39 8.14 -9.31
C HIS A 176 12.44 7.08 -10.40
N MET A 177 11.37 6.31 -10.56
CA MET A 177 11.25 5.39 -11.68
C MET A 177 11.20 6.18 -12.99
N PRO A 178 11.97 5.77 -14.01
CA PRO A 178 11.95 6.48 -15.28
C PRO A 178 10.58 6.29 -15.95
N GLN A 179 10.16 7.28 -16.74
CA GLN A 179 8.85 7.29 -17.39
C GLN A 179 8.51 5.96 -18.09
N ARG A 180 9.49 5.34 -18.78
CA ARG A 180 9.28 4.06 -19.47
C ARG A 180 8.75 2.94 -18.56
N GLU A 181 9.07 2.94 -17.27
CA GLU A 181 8.59 1.90 -16.36
C GLU A 181 7.19 2.19 -15.86
N ILE A 182 6.87 3.47 -15.61
CA ILE A 182 5.51 3.89 -15.29
C ILE A 182 4.59 3.57 -16.49
N ASP A 183 5.05 3.84 -17.71
CA ASP A 183 4.30 3.53 -18.94
C ASP A 183 4.05 2.02 -19.09
N LYS A 184 5.00 1.16 -18.74
CA LYS A 184 4.79 -0.30 -18.72
C LYS A 184 3.70 -0.72 -17.74
N VAL A 185 3.65 -0.12 -16.55
CA VAL A 185 2.60 -0.42 -15.56
C VAL A 185 1.24 -0.03 -16.11
N PHE A 186 1.12 1.10 -16.82
CA PHE A 186 -0.14 1.45 -17.49
C PHE A 186 -0.53 0.44 -18.57
N SER A 187 0.41 -0.04 -19.39
CA SER A 187 0.11 -1.09 -20.37
C SER A 187 -0.35 -2.40 -19.71
N LEU A 188 0.29 -2.80 -18.60
CA LEU A 188 -0.14 -3.97 -17.83
C LEU A 188 -1.52 -3.77 -17.22
N ALA A 189 -1.80 -2.58 -16.68
CA ALA A 189 -3.09 -2.24 -16.09
C ALA A 189 -4.21 -2.24 -17.14
N GLU A 190 -3.95 -1.72 -18.34
CA GLU A 190 -4.89 -1.74 -19.46
C GLU A 190 -5.25 -3.19 -19.85
N ASN A 191 -4.24 -4.06 -19.97
CA ASN A 191 -4.44 -5.49 -20.26
C ASN A 191 -5.19 -6.23 -19.14
N ALA A 192 -5.06 -5.78 -17.89
CA ALA A 192 -5.72 -6.36 -16.73
C ALA A 192 -7.09 -5.72 -16.41
N HIS A 193 -7.51 -4.70 -17.17
CA HIS A 193 -8.64 -3.84 -16.83
C HIS A 193 -8.56 -3.28 -15.39
N ALA A 194 -7.35 -2.94 -14.96
CA ALA A 194 -7.03 -2.53 -13.60
C ALA A 194 -6.80 -1.02 -13.48
N ILE A 195 -7.08 -0.48 -12.29
CA ILE A 195 -6.65 0.89 -11.92
C ILE A 195 -5.19 0.88 -11.44
N VAL A 196 -4.55 2.05 -11.36
CA VAL A 196 -3.14 2.15 -10.94
C VAL A 196 -3.00 3.04 -9.71
N PHE A 197 -2.16 2.62 -8.77
CA PHE A 197 -1.66 3.47 -7.71
C PHE A 197 -0.17 3.73 -7.95
N LEU A 198 0.24 5.00 -7.89
CA LEU A 198 1.64 5.37 -7.86
C LEU A 198 2.04 5.59 -6.41
N ASP A 199 2.95 4.77 -5.91
CA ASP A 199 3.40 4.83 -4.52
C ASP A 199 4.66 5.69 -4.36
N VAL A 200 4.73 6.43 -3.25
CA VAL A 200 5.81 7.37 -2.94
C VAL A 200 6.47 7.03 -1.61
N GLN A 201 7.75 6.65 -1.70
CA GLN A 201 8.68 6.48 -0.60
C GLN A 201 9.68 7.66 -0.63
N PRO A 202 9.44 8.74 0.14
CA PRO A 202 10.11 10.02 -0.10
C PRO A 202 11.58 10.07 0.36
N GLY A 203 12.03 9.16 1.23
CA GLY A 203 13.36 9.25 1.84
C GLY A 203 13.50 10.54 2.66
N LEU A 204 14.50 11.37 2.33
CA LEU A 204 14.69 12.72 2.89
C LEU A 204 13.95 13.82 2.10
N SER A 205 13.06 13.45 1.17
CA SER A 205 12.14 14.40 0.54
C SER A 205 10.94 14.76 1.40
N SER A 206 10.09 15.60 0.81
CA SER A 206 8.74 15.90 1.25
C SER A 206 7.72 15.55 0.15
N LEU A 207 6.47 15.34 0.53
CA LEU A 207 5.38 15.15 -0.45
C LEU A 207 5.21 16.40 -1.35
N GLN A 208 5.55 17.57 -0.83
CA GLN A 208 5.58 18.85 -1.53
C GLN A 208 6.52 18.84 -2.73
N GLU A 209 7.65 18.15 -2.61
CA GLU A 209 8.63 17.99 -3.68
C GLU A 209 8.25 16.83 -4.63
N GLU A 210 7.65 15.75 -4.11
CA GLU A 210 7.40 14.53 -4.90
C GLU A 210 6.12 14.56 -5.74
N LEU A 211 4.99 15.00 -5.17
CA LEU A 211 3.70 14.88 -5.85
C LEU A 211 3.62 15.67 -7.17
N PRO A 212 4.15 16.91 -7.28
CA PRO A 212 4.14 17.63 -8.55
C PRO A 212 4.86 16.91 -9.70
N LEU A 213 5.86 16.07 -9.40
CA LEU A 213 6.58 15.31 -10.42
C LEU A 213 5.73 14.19 -11.04
N LEU A 214 4.67 13.77 -10.35
CA LEU A 214 3.73 12.74 -10.78
C LEU A 214 2.44 13.31 -11.38
N GLU A 215 2.29 14.64 -11.44
CA GLU A 215 1.07 15.33 -11.89
C GLU A 215 0.58 14.81 -13.25
N LYS A 216 1.50 14.71 -14.23
CA LYS A 216 1.18 14.24 -15.60
C LYS A 216 0.53 12.84 -15.64
N TYR A 217 0.72 12.03 -14.60
CA TYR A 217 0.11 10.72 -14.46
C TYR A 217 -1.17 10.78 -13.63
N LEU A 218 -1.17 11.55 -12.54
CA LEU A 218 -2.29 11.66 -11.60
C LEU A 218 -3.50 12.41 -12.18
N ILE A 219 -3.33 13.15 -13.29
CA ILE A 219 -4.45 13.72 -14.06
C ILE A 219 -5.27 12.65 -14.80
N ARG A 220 -4.79 11.41 -14.94
CA ARG A 220 -5.59 10.32 -15.52
C ARG A 220 -6.66 9.87 -14.52
N PRO A 221 -7.92 9.61 -14.94
CA PRO A 221 -9.00 9.26 -14.00
C PRO A 221 -8.76 7.95 -13.23
N ASP A 222 -8.10 6.98 -13.86
CA ASP A 222 -7.79 5.62 -13.37
C ASP A 222 -6.52 5.52 -12.51
N VAL A 223 -5.87 6.65 -12.22
CA VAL A 223 -4.62 6.71 -11.44
C VAL A 223 -4.85 7.37 -10.08
N HIS A 224 -4.31 6.73 -9.04
CA HIS A 224 -4.43 7.07 -7.63
C HIS A 224 -3.05 7.11 -6.95
N LEU A 225 -3.01 7.48 -5.66
CA LEU A 225 -1.77 7.73 -4.92
C LEU A 225 -1.63 6.78 -3.72
N GLY A 226 -0.46 6.18 -3.56
CA GLY A 226 0.00 5.55 -2.33
C GLY A 226 1.14 6.37 -1.70
N ILE A 227 1.21 6.38 -0.37
CA ILE A 227 2.32 6.98 0.37
C ILE A 227 2.75 6.09 1.53
N ASP A 228 4.06 5.93 1.68
CA ASP A 228 4.70 5.07 2.68
C ASP A 228 5.35 5.92 3.79
N PRO A 229 4.69 6.11 4.96
CA PRO A 229 5.22 6.95 6.03
C PRO A 229 6.52 6.40 6.62
N GLU A 230 6.76 5.10 6.60
CA GLU A 230 7.99 4.46 7.10
C GLU A 230 9.24 4.92 6.36
N TYR A 231 9.09 5.49 5.16
CA TYR A 231 10.19 6.06 4.38
C TYR A 231 10.23 7.60 4.43
N SER A 232 9.37 8.25 5.22
CA SER A 232 9.49 9.68 5.50
C SER A 232 10.48 9.94 6.63
N MET A 233 11.74 10.14 6.25
CA MET A 233 12.86 10.22 7.17
C MET A 233 13.06 11.63 7.74
N LYS A 234 12.02 12.19 8.36
CA LYS A 234 12.04 13.55 8.96
C LYS A 234 13.12 13.74 10.04
N ASN A 235 13.64 12.64 10.58
CA ASN A 235 14.74 12.61 11.54
C ASN A 235 16.15 12.69 10.91
N GLY A 236 16.25 12.78 9.57
CA GLY A 236 17.52 12.84 8.86
C GLY A 236 18.25 11.50 8.75
N GLN A 237 17.65 10.40 9.22
CA GLN A 237 18.26 9.08 9.12
C GLN A 237 18.13 8.50 7.70
N ILE A 238 19.00 7.57 7.37
CA ILE A 238 18.96 6.86 6.09
C ILE A 238 17.73 5.93 6.09
N PRO A 239 16.96 5.86 5.00
CA PRO A 239 15.88 4.89 4.87
C PRO A 239 16.29 3.46 5.25
N CYS A 240 15.36 2.70 5.83
CA CYS A 240 15.58 1.37 6.40
C CYS A 240 16.52 1.30 7.62
N ALA A 241 17.12 2.40 8.10
CA ALA A 241 17.85 2.41 9.38
C ALA A 241 16.91 2.61 10.59
N SER A 242 15.76 3.23 10.36
CA SER A 242 14.65 3.37 11.30
C SER A 242 13.34 3.50 10.54
N ILE A 243 12.22 3.47 11.26
CA ILE A 243 10.89 3.70 10.70
C ILE A 243 10.64 5.21 10.71
N GLY A 244 10.36 5.76 9.53
CA GLY A 244 9.95 7.15 9.32
C GLY A 244 8.55 7.47 9.84
N THR A 245 8.09 8.70 9.58
CA THR A 245 6.79 9.16 10.03
C THR A 245 6.21 10.28 9.17
N PHE A 246 4.89 10.28 9.00
CA PHE A 246 4.13 11.45 8.59
C PHE A 246 3.33 12.03 9.77
N ASP A 247 3.08 13.33 9.69
CA ASP A 247 2.07 14.01 10.49
C ASP A 247 0.78 14.17 9.67
N ALA A 248 -0.35 14.40 10.35
CA ALA A 248 -1.59 14.80 9.69
C ALA A 248 -1.41 16.02 8.76
N ALA A 249 -0.46 16.92 9.02
CA ALA A 249 -0.11 18.01 8.10
C ALA A 249 0.40 17.51 6.73
N ASP A 250 1.20 16.44 6.70
CA ASP A 250 1.67 15.84 5.44
C ASP A 250 0.51 15.18 4.69
N ILE A 251 -0.34 14.45 5.40
CA ILE A 251 -1.53 13.82 4.82
C ILE A 251 -2.50 14.88 4.28
N ASN A 252 -2.73 15.95 5.04
CA ASN A 252 -3.57 17.07 4.62
C ASN A 252 -3.00 17.80 3.40
N TYR A 253 -1.68 17.91 3.28
CA TYR A 253 -1.05 18.42 2.06
C TYR A 253 -1.39 17.54 0.86
N ALA A 254 -1.21 16.22 0.97
CA ALA A 254 -1.53 15.29 -0.12
C ALA A 254 -3.02 15.34 -0.50
N ILE A 255 -3.93 15.37 0.49
CA ILE A 255 -5.38 15.50 0.26
C ILE A 255 -5.67 16.80 -0.49
N SER A 256 -5.17 17.94 -0.02
CA SER A 256 -5.43 19.24 -0.66
C SER A 256 -4.84 19.34 -2.05
N TRP A 257 -3.66 18.76 -2.28
CA TRP A 257 -3.02 18.75 -3.59
C TRP A 257 -3.82 17.88 -4.59
N LEU A 258 -4.23 16.66 -4.21
CA LEU A 258 -5.10 15.81 -5.04
C LEU A 258 -6.47 16.47 -5.28
N ALA A 259 -7.06 17.09 -4.26
CA ALA A 259 -8.34 17.78 -4.39
C ALA A 259 -8.26 18.96 -5.38
N ALA A 260 -7.17 19.73 -5.36
CA ALA A 260 -6.93 20.77 -6.35
C ALA A 260 -6.84 20.18 -7.77
N LEU A 261 -6.11 19.07 -7.93
CA LEU A 261 -5.99 18.38 -9.22
C LEU A 261 -7.35 17.90 -9.74
N VAL A 262 -8.17 17.31 -8.86
CA VAL A 262 -9.53 16.85 -9.17
C VAL A 262 -10.40 18.00 -9.66
N ARG A 263 -10.41 19.13 -8.94
CA ARG A 263 -11.20 20.32 -9.32
C ARG A 263 -10.70 20.94 -10.62
N GLN A 264 -9.38 21.05 -10.81
CA GLN A 264 -8.77 21.68 -11.97
C GLN A 264 -9.04 20.89 -13.26
N HIS A 265 -9.03 19.56 -13.19
CA HIS A 265 -9.16 18.68 -14.35
C HIS A 265 -10.51 17.97 -14.44
N ASN A 266 -11.49 18.32 -13.58
CA ASN A 266 -12.81 17.69 -13.51
C ASN A 266 -12.75 16.15 -13.40
N LEU A 267 -11.88 15.65 -12.54
CA LEU A 267 -11.64 14.21 -12.38
C LEU A 267 -12.66 13.57 -11.40
N PRO A 268 -12.88 12.25 -11.46
CA PRO A 268 -13.48 11.55 -10.33
C PRO A 268 -12.58 11.63 -9.08
N PRO A 269 -13.13 11.41 -7.88
CA PRO A 269 -12.36 11.39 -6.63
C PRO A 269 -11.14 10.47 -6.68
N LYS A 270 -10.01 10.97 -6.19
CA LYS A 270 -8.78 10.17 -6.06
C LYS A 270 -8.83 9.32 -4.80
N ILE A 271 -8.20 8.15 -4.86
CA ILE A 271 -7.92 7.38 -3.66
C ILE A 271 -6.51 7.72 -3.20
N LEU A 272 -6.38 8.00 -1.90
CA LEU A 272 -5.10 8.13 -1.22
C LEU A 272 -4.96 6.96 -0.26
N VAL A 273 -3.97 6.10 -0.49
CA VAL A 273 -3.61 5.00 0.42
C VAL A 273 -2.45 5.47 1.30
N VAL A 274 -2.62 5.32 2.61
CA VAL A 274 -1.58 5.62 3.61
C VAL A 274 -1.21 4.33 4.31
N HIS A 275 0.02 3.86 4.09
CA HIS A 275 0.53 2.61 4.64
C HIS A 275 0.83 2.76 6.13
N ARG A 276 0.45 1.77 6.96
CA ARG A 276 0.67 1.84 8.40
C ARG A 276 0.70 0.46 9.07
N PHE A 277 1.73 0.21 9.86
CA PHE A 277 1.85 -1.00 10.69
C PHE A 277 2.38 -0.74 12.10
N THR A 278 2.74 0.51 12.42
CA THR A 278 3.02 0.94 13.79
C THR A 278 2.28 2.23 14.09
N GLN A 279 2.07 2.51 15.39
CA GLN A 279 1.42 3.74 15.80
C GLN A 279 2.21 4.99 15.36
N GLY A 280 3.54 4.98 15.52
CA GLY A 280 4.41 6.13 15.27
C GLY A 280 4.55 6.55 13.80
N MET A 281 4.13 5.72 12.84
CA MET A 281 4.19 6.04 11.41
C MET A 281 3.27 7.20 11.00
N LEU A 282 2.18 7.42 11.74
CA LEU A 282 1.28 8.54 11.52
C LEU A 282 0.96 9.21 12.85
N THR A 283 1.33 10.48 12.96
CA THR A 283 1.04 11.30 14.13
C THR A 283 -0.17 12.19 13.88
N ASN A 284 -0.88 12.53 14.95
CA ASN A 284 -2.00 13.47 14.94
C ASN A 284 -3.15 13.14 13.97
N TYR A 285 -3.42 11.86 13.69
CA TYR A 285 -4.42 11.40 12.71
C TYR A 285 -5.80 12.08 12.83
N LYS A 286 -6.22 12.47 14.04
CA LYS A 286 -7.48 13.20 14.29
C LYS A 286 -7.56 14.58 13.62
N ASN A 287 -6.41 15.15 13.23
CA ASN A 287 -6.31 16.43 12.54
C ASN A 287 -6.36 16.28 11.01
N ILE A 288 -6.51 15.05 10.49
CA ILE A 288 -6.70 14.82 9.05
C ILE A 288 -8.07 15.34 8.63
N ARG A 289 -8.10 16.10 7.53
CA ARG A 289 -9.29 16.77 6.99
C ARG A 289 -9.67 16.14 5.66
N ILE A 290 -10.70 15.32 5.69
CA ILE A 290 -11.23 14.63 4.51
C ILE A 290 -11.92 15.67 3.59
N GLN A 291 -11.80 15.46 2.28
CA GLN A 291 -12.43 16.29 1.25
C GLN A 291 -13.20 15.40 0.27
N PRO A 292 -14.35 15.83 -0.29
CA PRO A 292 -15.15 15.02 -1.22
C PRO A 292 -14.38 14.50 -2.45
N GLU A 293 -13.33 15.22 -2.85
CA GLU A 293 -12.44 14.88 -3.97
C GLU A 293 -11.46 13.73 -3.67
N VAL A 294 -11.30 13.33 -2.41
CA VAL A 294 -10.29 12.33 -2.01
C VAL A 294 -10.88 11.31 -1.04
N GLN A 295 -10.73 10.04 -1.38
CA GLN A 295 -11.11 8.89 -0.58
C GLN A 295 -9.86 8.33 0.10
N LEU A 296 -9.80 8.40 1.42
CA LEU A 296 -8.62 8.05 2.20
C LEU A 296 -8.71 6.63 2.76
N VAL A 297 -7.67 5.84 2.51
CA VAL A 297 -7.53 4.47 3.02
C VAL A 297 -6.35 4.41 3.98
N MET A 298 -6.59 4.03 5.23
CA MET A 298 -5.52 3.63 6.15
C MET A 298 -5.26 2.12 5.96
N ASN A 299 -4.13 1.77 5.34
CA ASN A 299 -3.81 0.40 4.96
C ASN A 299 -2.91 -0.29 5.99
N MET A 300 -3.35 -1.44 6.50
CA MET A 300 -2.54 -2.26 7.41
C MET A 300 -1.40 -2.95 6.64
N ASP A 301 -0.19 -2.39 6.72
CA ASP A 301 1.00 -2.82 5.94
C ASP A 301 2.01 -3.62 6.78
N GLY A 302 1.50 -4.44 7.71
CA GLY A 302 2.34 -5.24 8.61
C GLY A 302 2.35 -6.70 8.18
N PHE A 303 3.54 -7.29 8.00
CA PHE A 303 3.68 -8.75 7.89
C PHE A 303 3.81 -9.40 9.27
N GLY A 304 3.44 -10.67 9.33
CA GLY A 304 3.63 -11.49 10.53
C GLY A 304 2.55 -12.54 10.69
N ASP A 305 2.55 -13.16 11.87
CA ASP A 305 1.49 -14.09 12.24
C ASP A 305 0.11 -13.41 12.26
N ILE A 306 -0.93 -14.23 12.12
CA ILE A 306 -2.31 -13.78 11.98
C ILE A 306 -2.76 -12.97 13.20
N ALA A 307 -2.41 -13.40 14.41
CA ALA A 307 -2.79 -12.70 15.63
C ALA A 307 -2.19 -11.29 15.65
N LYS A 308 -0.89 -11.16 15.36
CA LYS A 308 -0.21 -9.87 15.25
C LYS A 308 -0.84 -8.97 14.18
N LYS A 309 -1.19 -9.50 13.01
CA LYS A 309 -1.84 -8.72 11.95
C LYS A 309 -3.21 -8.20 12.38
N ILE A 310 -4.03 -9.08 12.99
CA ILE A 310 -5.35 -8.71 13.54
C ILE A 310 -5.20 -7.64 14.63
N ASP A 311 -4.24 -7.79 15.54
CA ASP A 311 -4.01 -6.85 16.63
C ASP A 311 -3.49 -5.51 16.13
N THR A 312 -2.59 -5.52 15.14
CA THR A 312 -2.09 -4.31 14.47
C THR A 312 -3.23 -3.57 13.78
N TYR A 313 -4.10 -4.28 13.05
CA TYR A 313 -5.29 -3.72 12.44
C TYR A 313 -6.22 -3.08 13.48
N LYS A 314 -6.52 -3.80 14.56
CA LYS A 314 -7.37 -3.31 15.65
C LYS A 314 -6.80 -2.06 16.31
N CYS A 315 -5.50 -2.03 16.59
CA CYS A 315 -4.88 -0.95 17.35
C CYS A 315 -4.63 0.29 16.49
N TRP A 316 -4.05 0.13 15.29
CA TRP A 316 -3.47 1.25 14.53
C TRP A 316 -4.29 1.67 13.31
N ILE A 317 -5.26 0.85 12.89
CA ILE A 317 -6.15 1.15 11.76
C ILE A 317 -7.57 1.39 12.28
N SER A 318 -8.22 0.36 12.82
CA SER A 318 -9.58 0.46 13.36
C SER A 318 -9.65 1.33 14.64
N GLY A 319 -8.62 1.26 15.48
CA GLY A 319 -8.51 2.02 16.73
C GLY A 319 -8.35 3.52 16.52
N GLU A 320 -7.79 3.92 15.37
CA GLU A 320 -7.51 5.30 14.96
C GLU A 320 -8.24 5.62 13.65
N PRO A 321 -9.59 5.75 13.69
CA PRO A 321 -10.41 5.84 12.50
C PRO A 321 -10.14 7.11 11.70
N VAL A 322 -10.08 6.97 10.36
CA VAL A 322 -9.96 8.11 9.44
C VAL A 322 -11.07 8.12 8.39
N GLN A 323 -11.14 7.18 7.45
CA GLN A 323 -12.28 7.09 6.52
C GLN A 323 -12.57 5.65 6.08
N PHE A 324 -11.64 5.04 5.35
CA PHE A 324 -11.70 3.63 4.96
C PHE A 324 -10.46 2.88 5.45
N THR A 325 -10.57 1.56 5.49
CA THR A 325 -9.48 0.69 5.92
C THR A 325 -9.01 -0.22 4.79
N GLY A 326 -7.72 -0.51 4.81
CA GLY A 326 -7.09 -1.49 3.94
C GLY A 326 -6.34 -2.56 4.72
N PHE A 327 -6.02 -3.66 4.04
CA PHE A 327 -5.26 -4.76 4.62
C PHE A 327 -4.32 -5.37 3.59
N LYS A 328 -3.04 -5.49 3.96
CA LYS A 328 -2.02 -6.10 3.12
C LYS A 328 -1.73 -7.53 3.51
N LEU A 329 -1.57 -8.38 2.51
CA LEU A 329 -1.29 -9.81 2.59
C LEU A 329 0.06 -10.08 1.93
N PHE A 330 0.97 -10.75 2.63
CA PHE A 330 2.32 -11.05 2.13
C PHE A 330 2.41 -12.54 1.82
N TYR A 331 2.44 -12.89 0.53
CA TYR A 331 2.36 -14.30 0.09
C TYR A 331 3.40 -15.20 0.75
N LYS A 332 4.61 -14.69 0.97
CA LYS A 332 5.70 -15.44 1.60
C LYS A 332 5.79 -15.20 3.10
N ASN A 333 5.90 -13.94 3.52
CA ASN A 333 6.21 -13.59 4.90
C ASN A 333 5.11 -14.00 5.88
N ASP A 334 3.84 -13.84 5.50
CA ASP A 334 2.72 -14.21 6.37
C ASP A 334 2.63 -15.74 6.51
N ILE A 335 2.91 -16.51 5.46
CA ILE A 335 2.93 -17.98 5.54
C ILE A 335 4.10 -18.46 6.41
N ILE A 336 5.30 -17.91 6.19
CA ILE A 336 6.52 -18.31 6.93
C ILE A 336 6.35 -18.06 8.44
N THR A 337 5.69 -16.97 8.82
CA THR A 337 5.57 -16.56 10.23
C THR A 337 4.25 -16.99 10.88
N GLY A 338 3.17 -17.04 10.12
CA GLY A 338 1.80 -17.26 10.58
C GLY A 338 1.17 -18.60 10.20
N GLY A 339 1.85 -19.43 9.40
CA GLY A 339 1.40 -20.76 8.98
C GLY A 339 0.54 -20.77 7.72
N HIS A 340 -0.32 -19.76 7.52
CA HIS A 340 -1.08 -19.57 6.27
C HIS A 340 -1.33 -18.10 5.96
N LEU A 341 -1.61 -17.82 4.68
CA LEU A 341 -2.09 -16.52 4.24
C LEU A 341 -3.58 -16.40 4.61
N MET A 342 -3.96 -15.34 5.34
CA MET A 342 -5.36 -15.12 5.70
C MET A 342 -6.23 -15.11 4.44
N GLN A 343 -7.30 -15.92 4.46
CA GLN A 343 -8.28 -16.02 3.40
C GLN A 343 -9.19 -14.77 3.38
N PRO A 344 -9.83 -14.44 2.24
CA PRO A 344 -10.76 -13.32 2.16
C PRO A 344 -11.81 -13.31 3.26
N THR A 345 -12.37 -14.47 3.63
CA THR A 345 -13.37 -14.58 4.71
C THR A 345 -12.80 -14.23 6.10
N GLU A 346 -11.54 -14.56 6.37
CA GLU A 346 -10.86 -14.20 7.61
C GLU A 346 -10.59 -12.70 7.68
N VAL A 347 -10.19 -12.08 6.57
CA VAL A 347 -9.96 -10.63 6.49
C VAL A 347 -11.29 -9.85 6.54
N LEU A 348 -12.34 -10.36 5.89
CA LEU A 348 -13.69 -9.78 5.95
C LEU A 348 -14.32 -9.90 7.34
N ALA A 349 -13.82 -10.76 8.23
CA ALA A 349 -14.27 -10.82 9.62
C ALA A 349 -13.69 -9.69 10.50
N LEU A 350 -12.74 -8.90 9.98
CA LEU A 350 -12.22 -7.72 10.68
C LEU A 350 -13.30 -6.62 10.82
N TYR A 351 -13.12 -5.75 11.80
CA TYR A 351 -14.02 -4.62 12.06
C TYR A 351 -13.26 -3.28 12.00
N PRO A 352 -13.62 -2.35 11.09
CA PRO A 352 -14.50 -2.55 9.94
C PRO A 352 -13.90 -3.55 8.94
N GLN A 353 -14.68 -3.99 7.94
CA GLN A 353 -14.19 -4.78 6.82
C GLN A 353 -13.29 -3.94 5.92
N PRO A 354 -12.04 -4.38 5.62
CA PRO A 354 -11.19 -3.70 4.67
C PRO A 354 -11.82 -3.63 3.27
N VAL A 355 -11.78 -2.45 2.67
CA VAL A 355 -12.29 -2.19 1.30
C VAL A 355 -11.15 -2.05 0.28
N TYR A 356 -9.91 -1.97 0.76
CA TYR A 356 -8.70 -2.00 -0.04
C TYR A 356 -7.83 -3.17 0.39
N ILE A 357 -7.58 -4.11 -0.51
CA ILE A 357 -6.76 -5.29 -0.27
C ILE A 357 -5.51 -5.18 -1.11
N GLN A 358 -4.36 -5.45 -0.52
CA GLN A 358 -3.09 -5.39 -1.22
C GLN A 358 -2.31 -6.67 -1.02
N TYR A 359 -1.78 -7.24 -2.09
CA TYR A 359 -0.92 -8.41 -2.06
C TYR A 359 0.52 -8.01 -2.37
N GLN A 360 1.46 -8.58 -1.63
CA GLN A 360 2.90 -8.40 -1.82
C GLN A 360 3.65 -9.73 -1.85
#